data_AF-A0A6P0MVH6-F1
#
_entry.id   AF-A0A6P0MVH6-F1
#
_cell.length_a   1.000
_cell.length_b   1.000
_cell.length_c   1.000
_cell.angle_alpha   90.00
_cell.angle_beta   90.00
_cell.angle_gamma   90.00
#
_symmetry.space_group_name_H-M   'P 1'
#
loop_
_entity.id
_entity.type
_entity.pdbx_description
1 polymer ?
#
loop_
_entity_poly.entity_id
_entity_poly.type
_entity_poly.pdbx_seq_one_letter_code
_entity_poly.pdbx_strand_id
1 'polypeptide(L)'
;GEKDKLLVSHIFNTNRALTYYPVDVSLSLSIISAQKVRQAFPDLDVQPIVCDLLHSDDLILLIDNQEKEQKNVITFFGMIPNFYPEEILPILSNFLSQEDLLLFSANLAPGSDYLQGVEKVFPQYNNELTKEWLITVLLDAGVEREDGTIKFGIEDDGQKIKRIAAYFELEKDVKLKLEDELIEWKSGDKVRLFFSYRYTSAMIQEILSAYGINVLAYWEAANQEEGIYLCQKL
;
A
#
# COMPACT_ATOMS: atom_id res chain seq x y z
N GLY A 1 -9.72 -0.07 8.81
CA GLY A 1 -10.80 -0.54 9.69
C GLY A 1 -10.33 -1.01 11.07
N GLU A 2 -10.03 -2.30 11.25
CA GLU A 2 -9.77 -2.84 12.61
C GLU A 2 -8.46 -2.37 13.23
N LYS A 3 -7.39 -2.29 12.43
CA LYS A 3 -6.10 -1.75 12.88
C LYS A 3 -6.26 -0.30 13.37
N ASP A 4 -7.00 0.50 12.60
CA ASP A 4 -7.25 1.91 12.93
C ASP A 4 -8.09 2.04 14.20
N LYS A 5 -9.13 1.21 14.36
CA LYS A 5 -9.92 1.16 15.60
C LYS A 5 -9.06 0.87 16.83
N LEU A 6 -8.10 -0.05 16.72
CA LEU A 6 -7.17 -0.35 17.80
C LEU A 6 -6.27 0.86 18.11
N LEU A 7 -5.70 1.50 17.08
CA LEU A 7 -4.89 2.70 17.28
C LEU A 7 -5.70 3.82 17.94
N VAL A 8 -6.90 4.10 17.43
CA VAL A 8 -7.84 5.07 17.99
C VAL A 8 -8.10 4.76 19.47
N SER A 9 -8.29 3.49 19.85
CA SER A 9 -8.50 3.12 21.26
C SER A 9 -7.34 3.49 22.20
N HIS A 10 -6.12 3.62 21.67
CA HIS A 10 -4.93 3.99 22.45
C HIS A 10 -4.68 5.50 22.50
N ILE A 11 -5.10 6.25 21.46
CA ILE A 11 -4.86 7.70 21.37
C ILE A 11 -6.08 8.54 21.76
N PHE A 12 -7.29 7.98 21.63
CA PHE A 12 -8.52 8.68 21.92
C PHE A 12 -8.60 8.99 23.41
N ASN A 13 -8.75 10.28 23.70
CA ASN A 13 -8.89 10.80 25.05
C ASN A 13 -9.93 11.92 24.99
N THR A 14 -10.92 11.90 25.89
CA THR A 14 -12.00 12.89 25.93
C THR A 14 -11.50 14.34 26.11
N ASN A 15 -10.26 14.52 26.56
CA ASN A 15 -9.65 15.83 26.77
C ASN A 15 -8.90 16.39 25.55
N ARG A 16 -8.85 15.67 24.43
CA ARG A 16 -8.24 16.14 23.18
C ARG A 16 -9.20 15.88 22.03
N ALA A 17 -9.46 16.91 21.22
CA ALA A 17 -10.21 16.73 19.99
C ALA A 17 -9.39 15.84 19.05
N LEU A 18 -10.02 14.77 18.55
CA LEU A 18 -9.46 13.86 17.58
C LEU A 18 -10.46 13.75 16.42
N THR A 19 -9.94 13.75 15.20
CA THR A 19 -10.72 13.50 13.99
C THR A 19 -10.05 12.36 13.24
N TYR A 20 -10.83 11.38 12.82
CA TYR A 20 -10.34 10.22 12.07
C TYR A 20 -10.73 10.34 10.58
N TYR A 21 -9.73 10.29 9.71
CA TYR A 21 -9.89 10.34 8.26
C TYR A 21 -9.54 8.99 7.65
N PRO A 22 -10.50 8.07 7.43
CA PRO A 22 -10.24 6.90 6.60
C PRO A 22 -10.11 7.32 5.14
N VAL A 23 -8.96 7.03 4.54
CA VAL A 23 -8.62 7.37 3.16
C VAL A 23 -8.44 6.10 2.34
N ASP A 24 -9.14 5.98 1.22
CA ASP A 24 -9.05 4.83 0.29
C ASP A 24 -9.50 5.26 -1.11
N VAL A 25 -9.06 4.55 -2.16
CA VAL A 25 -9.61 4.72 -3.52
C VAL A 25 -11.03 4.19 -3.62
N SER A 26 -11.39 3.23 -2.77
CA SER A 26 -12.71 2.61 -2.74
C SER A 26 -13.63 3.32 -1.76
N LEU A 27 -14.67 3.96 -2.30
CA LEU A 27 -15.78 4.53 -1.53
C LEU A 27 -16.32 3.54 -0.50
N SER A 28 -16.51 2.29 -0.90
CA SER A 28 -17.04 1.25 -0.01
C SER A 28 -16.13 0.95 1.17
N LEU A 29 -14.81 0.86 0.95
CA LEU A 29 -13.84 0.57 2.01
C LEU A 29 -13.70 1.76 2.96
N SER A 30 -13.66 3.00 2.45
CA SER A 30 -13.66 4.22 3.28
C SER A 30 -14.90 4.29 4.19
N ILE A 31 -16.09 4.00 3.64
CA ILE A 31 -17.34 3.98 4.43
C ILE A 31 -17.33 2.87 5.49
N ILE A 32 -16.91 1.65 5.12
CA ILE A 32 -16.85 0.52 6.07
C ILE A 32 -15.89 0.86 7.21
N SER A 33 -14.73 1.44 6.91
CA SER A 33 -13.77 1.86 7.95
C SER A 33 -14.36 2.92 8.86
N ALA A 34 -14.99 3.95 8.30
CA ALA A 34 -15.66 5.00 9.05
C ALA A 34 -16.76 4.47 9.98
N GLN A 35 -17.61 3.57 9.48
CA GLN A 35 -18.69 2.96 10.26
C GLN A 35 -18.16 2.15 11.45
N LYS A 36 -17.11 1.36 11.23
CA LYS A 36 -16.48 0.57 12.31
C LYS A 36 -15.96 1.45 13.44
N VAL A 37 -15.31 2.57 13.10
CA VAL A 37 -14.79 3.50 14.11
C VAL A 37 -15.92 4.24 14.81
N ARG A 38 -16.93 4.76 14.08
CA ARG A 38 -18.11 5.43 14.69
C ARG A 38 -18.88 4.52 15.64
N GLN A 39 -18.99 3.23 15.34
CA GLN A 39 -19.66 2.26 16.22
C GLN A 39 -18.94 2.08 17.55
N ALA A 40 -17.60 2.12 17.55
CA ALA A 40 -16.78 1.96 18.74
C ALA A 40 -16.58 3.28 19.51
N PHE A 41 -16.58 4.41 18.81
CA PHE A 41 -16.33 5.74 19.35
C PHE A 41 -17.37 6.74 18.80
N PRO A 42 -18.61 6.77 19.35
CA PRO A 42 -19.71 7.58 18.82
C PRO A 42 -19.45 9.09 18.84
N ASP A 43 -18.65 9.56 19.80
CA ASP A 43 -18.32 10.97 19.99
C ASP A 43 -17.08 11.42 19.18
N LEU A 44 -16.44 10.51 18.44
CA LEU A 44 -15.29 10.81 17.60
C LEU A 44 -15.78 11.38 16.26
N ASP A 45 -15.19 12.50 15.83
CA ASP A 45 -15.44 12.99 14.47
C ASP A 45 -14.74 12.09 13.45
N VAL A 46 -15.48 11.66 12.43
CA VAL A 46 -15.01 10.71 11.42
C VAL A 46 -15.39 11.22 10.05
N GLN A 47 -14.41 11.45 9.19
CA GLN A 47 -14.59 12.07 7.88
C GLN A 47 -13.92 11.20 6.80
N PRO A 48 -14.66 10.26 6.15
CA PRO A 48 -14.10 9.42 5.10
C PRO A 48 -13.72 10.24 3.87
N ILE A 49 -12.56 9.95 3.30
CA ILE A 49 -12.07 10.55 2.07
C ILE A 49 -11.88 9.44 1.04
N VAL A 50 -12.34 9.72 -0.19
CA VAL A 50 -12.14 8.84 -1.34
C VAL A 50 -11.19 9.54 -2.29
N CYS A 51 -9.99 8.99 -2.45
CA CYS A 51 -8.99 9.59 -3.30
C CYS A 51 -7.96 8.57 -3.78
N ASP A 52 -7.36 8.83 -4.95
CA ASP A 52 -6.17 8.14 -5.41
C ASP A 52 -4.93 8.88 -4.92
N LEU A 53 -4.20 8.25 -4.00
CA LEU A 53 -3.06 8.86 -3.33
C LEU A 53 -1.96 9.31 -4.31
N LEU A 54 -1.77 8.63 -5.45
CA LEU A 54 -0.78 9.03 -6.45
C LEU A 54 -1.17 10.30 -7.23
N HIS A 55 -2.44 10.70 -7.14
CA HIS A 55 -3.00 11.82 -7.89
C HIS A 55 -3.63 12.89 -6.96
N SER A 56 -3.37 12.82 -5.65
CA SER A 56 -4.02 13.67 -4.63
C SER A 56 -3.01 14.53 -3.86
N ASP A 57 -2.29 15.38 -4.59
CA ASP A 57 -1.26 16.27 -4.04
C ASP A 57 -1.81 17.30 -3.01
N ASP A 58 -3.11 17.57 -3.04
CA ASP A 58 -3.79 18.58 -2.23
C ASP A 58 -4.57 18.02 -1.03
N LEU A 59 -4.62 16.69 -0.87
CA LEU A 59 -5.38 16.06 0.22
C LEU A 59 -4.94 16.54 1.61
N ILE A 60 -3.65 16.85 1.79
CA ILE A 60 -3.17 17.40 3.07
C ILE A 60 -3.81 18.75 3.37
N LEU A 61 -4.14 19.56 2.36
CA LEU A 61 -4.84 20.85 2.53
C LEU A 61 -6.29 20.68 2.99
N LEU A 62 -6.89 19.52 2.74
CA LEU A 62 -8.24 19.18 3.22
C LEU A 62 -8.24 18.70 4.67
N ILE A 63 -7.13 18.10 5.11
CA ILE A 63 -6.98 17.51 6.45
C ILE A 63 -6.38 18.54 7.42
N ASP A 64 -5.42 19.33 6.95
CA ASP A 64 -4.70 20.32 7.73
C ASP A 64 -5.48 21.64 7.79
N ASN A 65 -6.08 21.90 8.95
CA ASN A 65 -6.65 23.20 9.23
C ASN A 65 -5.58 24.07 9.88
N GLN A 66 -4.87 24.83 9.04
CA GLN A 66 -3.73 25.72 9.36
C GLN A 66 -3.97 26.70 10.54
N GLU A 67 -5.22 26.87 10.99
CA GLU A 67 -5.56 27.71 12.14
C GLU A 67 -5.36 27.03 13.52
N LYS A 68 -5.03 25.73 13.59
CA LYS A 68 -4.86 24.99 14.85
C LYS A 68 -3.49 24.32 14.95
N GLU A 69 -2.90 24.32 16.15
CA GLU A 69 -1.78 23.42 16.51
C GLU A 69 -2.27 21.96 16.51
N GLN A 70 -2.46 21.38 15.32
CA GLN A 70 -2.84 19.99 15.13
C GLN A 70 -1.60 19.15 14.83
N LYS A 71 -1.55 17.96 15.44
CA LYS A 71 -0.55 16.95 15.14
C LYS A 71 -1.25 15.78 14.50
N ASN A 72 -0.77 15.35 13.34
CA ASN A 72 -1.32 14.22 12.62
C ASN A 72 -0.60 12.94 13.00
N VAL A 73 -1.37 11.85 13.10
CA VAL A 73 -0.83 10.49 13.14
C VAL A 73 -1.32 9.78 11.88
N ILE A 74 -0.41 9.57 10.94
CA ILE A 74 -0.70 8.97 9.64
C ILE A 74 -0.34 7.49 9.70
N THR A 75 -1.26 6.61 9.30
CA THR A 75 -0.99 5.18 9.14
C THR A 75 -0.84 4.84 7.66
N PHE A 76 0.28 4.20 7.30
CA PHE A 76 0.57 3.75 5.94
C PHE A 76 0.96 2.26 5.98
N PHE A 77 -0.05 1.40 6.15
CA PHE A 77 0.14 -0.02 6.40
C PHE A 77 -0.21 -0.87 5.18
N GLY A 78 0.69 -1.79 4.81
CA GLY A 78 0.49 -2.78 3.75
C GLY A 78 0.43 -2.19 2.34
N MET A 79 0.85 -0.92 2.18
CA MET A 79 0.74 -0.17 0.93
C MET A 79 2.06 -0.12 0.17
N ILE A 80 3.17 0.17 0.86
CA ILE A 80 4.50 0.33 0.24
C ILE A 80 4.91 -0.76 -0.76
N PRO A 81 4.67 -2.08 -0.55
CA PRO A 81 5.08 -3.07 -1.54
C PRO A 81 4.53 -2.83 -2.95
N ASN A 82 3.37 -2.18 -3.06
CA ASN A 82 2.62 -2.04 -4.32
C ASN A 82 2.90 -0.72 -5.04
N PHE A 83 3.81 0.10 -4.51
CA PHE A 83 4.20 1.37 -5.10
C PHE A 83 5.67 1.36 -5.47
N TYR A 84 6.02 2.09 -6.52
CA TYR A 84 7.40 2.49 -6.75
C TYR A 84 7.79 3.50 -5.67
N PRO A 85 8.89 3.29 -4.92
CA PRO A 85 9.31 4.20 -3.86
C PRO A 85 9.43 5.67 -4.32
N GLU A 86 9.92 5.89 -5.53
CA GLU A 86 10.08 7.20 -6.16
C GLU A 86 8.77 7.92 -6.48
N GLU A 87 7.65 7.20 -6.58
CA GLU A 87 6.34 7.81 -6.79
C GLU A 87 5.65 8.13 -5.46
N ILE A 88 5.66 7.19 -4.52
CA ILE A 88 4.86 7.32 -3.29
C ILE A 88 5.55 8.08 -2.15
N LEU A 89 6.87 7.99 -2.03
CA LEU A 89 7.58 8.57 -0.89
C LEU A 89 7.69 10.11 -0.95
N PRO A 90 7.84 10.75 -2.12
CA PRO A 90 7.70 12.21 -2.22
C PRO A 90 6.34 12.68 -1.70
N ILE A 91 5.28 11.97 -2.09
CA ILE A 91 3.92 12.24 -1.66
C ILE A 91 3.86 12.13 -0.13
N LEU A 92 4.21 10.99 0.45
CA LEU A 92 4.20 10.80 1.92
C LEU A 92 5.04 11.84 2.67
N SER A 93 6.20 12.22 2.14
CA SER A 93 7.02 13.27 2.75
C SER A 93 6.32 14.63 2.72
N ASN A 94 5.61 14.96 1.64
CA ASN A 94 4.83 16.20 1.52
C ASN A 94 3.60 16.23 2.44
N PHE A 95 2.99 15.08 2.73
CA PHE A 95 1.89 14.96 3.69
C PHE A 95 2.32 15.20 5.15
N LEU A 96 3.61 15.05 5.46
CA LEU A 96 4.11 15.20 6.82
C LEU A 96 4.56 16.63 7.10
N SER A 97 4.10 17.18 8.21
CA SER A 97 4.74 18.29 8.91
C SER A 97 5.80 17.77 9.91
N GLN A 98 6.67 18.65 10.40
CA GLN A 98 7.76 18.27 11.33
C GLN A 98 7.25 17.66 12.65
N GLU A 99 6.03 18.01 13.09
CA GLU A 99 5.45 17.48 14.33
C GLU A 99 4.56 16.25 14.13
N ASP A 100 4.34 15.84 12.89
CA ASP A 100 3.50 14.70 12.55
C ASP A 100 4.23 13.38 12.76
N LEU A 101 3.46 12.35 13.09
CA LEU A 101 3.96 10.98 13.21
C LEU A 101 3.43 10.14 12.06
N LEU A 102 4.33 9.38 11.45
CA LEU A 102 4.01 8.35 10.46
C LEU A 102 4.21 6.97 11.08
N LEU A 103 3.18 6.14 11.05
CA LEU A 103 3.27 4.70 11.28
C LEU A 103 3.27 4.00 9.93
N PHE A 104 4.46 3.60 9.50
CA PHE A 104 4.71 2.97 8.22
C PHE A 104 4.88 1.46 8.39
N SER A 105 4.27 0.63 7.53
CA SER A 105 4.62 -0.80 7.50
C SER A 105 5.22 -1.21 6.18
N ALA A 106 6.08 -2.21 6.24
CA ALA A 106 6.72 -2.78 5.07
C ALA A 106 6.70 -4.30 5.12
N ASN A 107 6.49 -4.90 3.96
CA ASN A 107 6.66 -6.33 3.75
C ASN A 107 8.15 -6.65 3.61
N LEU A 108 8.65 -7.47 4.52
CA LEU A 108 10.07 -7.75 4.64
C LEU A 108 10.44 -9.09 3.98
N ALA A 109 11.72 -9.20 3.64
CA ALA A 109 12.40 -10.44 3.29
C ALA A 109 13.06 -11.00 4.57
N PRO A 110 12.56 -12.12 5.12
CA PRO A 110 13.06 -12.69 6.37
C PRO A 110 14.46 -13.31 6.25
N GLY A 111 15.19 -13.34 7.36
CA GLY A 111 16.54 -13.91 7.42
C GLY A 111 17.64 -12.96 6.96
N SER A 112 18.88 -13.43 7.02
CA SER A 112 20.07 -12.62 6.73
C SER A 112 20.45 -12.57 5.26
N ASP A 113 20.01 -13.56 4.47
CA ASP A 113 20.20 -13.58 3.02
C ASP A 113 18.96 -13.02 2.35
N TYR A 114 19.12 -11.88 1.69
CA TYR A 114 18.02 -11.14 1.11
C TYR A 114 17.27 -11.95 0.05
N LEU A 115 17.97 -12.61 -0.88
CA LEU A 115 17.30 -13.36 -1.94
C LEU A 115 16.57 -14.58 -1.37
N GLN A 116 17.22 -15.33 -0.48
CA GLN A 116 16.57 -16.47 0.17
C GLN A 116 15.35 -16.04 1.00
N GLY A 117 15.39 -14.85 1.60
CA GLY A 117 14.25 -14.27 2.29
C GLY A 117 13.07 -14.00 1.36
N VAL A 118 13.32 -13.42 0.18
CA VAL A 118 12.27 -13.20 -0.83
C VAL A 118 11.73 -14.53 -1.36
N GLU A 119 12.60 -15.51 -1.63
CA GLU A 119 12.20 -16.85 -2.07
C GLU A 119 11.34 -17.57 -1.01
N LYS A 120 11.62 -17.36 0.28
CA LYS A 120 10.85 -17.95 1.38
C LYS A 120 9.40 -17.45 1.40
N VAL A 121 9.15 -16.18 1.10
CA VAL A 121 7.80 -15.60 1.06
C VAL A 121 7.11 -15.77 -0.29
N PHE A 122 7.84 -16.15 -1.35
CA PHE A 122 7.30 -16.32 -2.70
C PHE A 122 6.08 -17.25 -2.80
N PRO A 123 6.00 -18.42 -2.11
CA PRO A 123 4.81 -19.27 -2.15
C PRO A 123 3.54 -18.62 -1.59
N GLN A 124 3.67 -17.57 -0.76
CA GLN A 124 2.52 -16.81 -0.26
C GLN A 124 1.80 -16.03 -1.38
N TYR A 125 2.48 -15.79 -2.50
CA TYR A 125 1.91 -15.17 -3.70
C TYR A 125 1.66 -16.17 -4.82
N ASN A 126 2.62 -17.07 -5.07
CA ASN A 126 2.49 -18.05 -6.13
C ASN A 126 1.64 -19.25 -5.66
N ASN A 127 0.35 -19.03 -5.56
CA ASN A 127 -0.65 -20.03 -5.21
C ASN A 127 -1.95 -19.80 -6.00
N GLU A 128 -2.79 -20.84 -6.07
CA GLU A 128 -4.01 -20.82 -6.87
C GLU A 128 -5.01 -19.75 -6.41
N LEU A 129 -5.13 -19.51 -5.10
CA LEU A 129 -6.03 -18.46 -4.59
C LEU A 129 -5.64 -17.08 -5.09
N THR A 130 -4.34 -16.78 -5.16
CA THR A 130 -3.84 -15.51 -5.67
C THR A 130 -4.05 -15.41 -7.18
N LYS A 131 -3.88 -16.50 -7.94
CA LYS A 131 -4.20 -16.53 -9.38
C LYS A 131 -5.67 -16.27 -9.64
N GLU A 132 -6.54 -16.95 -8.88
CA GLU A 132 -7.99 -16.79 -8.98
C GLU A 132 -8.46 -15.38 -8.64
N TRP A 133 -7.77 -14.70 -7.72
CA TRP A 133 -8.05 -13.30 -7.43
C TRP A 133 -7.50 -12.37 -8.52
N LEU A 134 -6.28 -12.58 -9.01
CA LEU A 134 -5.67 -11.71 -10.02
C LEU A 134 -6.36 -11.79 -11.38
N ILE A 135 -6.90 -12.95 -11.78
CA ILE A 135 -7.58 -13.09 -13.07
C ILE A 135 -8.88 -12.26 -13.12
N THR A 136 -9.52 -11.94 -11.99
CA THR A 136 -10.83 -11.26 -12.00
C THR A 136 -10.77 -9.90 -12.70
N VAL A 137 -9.69 -9.15 -12.55
CA VAL A 137 -9.53 -7.84 -13.23
C VAL A 137 -9.50 -8.00 -14.76
N LEU A 138 -8.97 -9.11 -15.25
CA LEU A 138 -8.93 -9.44 -16.68
C LEU A 138 -10.31 -9.91 -17.16
N LEU A 139 -10.98 -10.76 -16.38
CA LEU A 139 -12.35 -11.21 -16.68
C LEU A 139 -13.31 -10.02 -16.77
N ASP A 140 -13.22 -9.08 -15.83
CA ASP A 140 -14.05 -7.87 -15.79
C ASP A 140 -13.79 -6.97 -17.01
N ALA A 141 -12.58 -7.02 -17.58
CA ALA A 141 -12.20 -6.32 -18.80
C ALA A 141 -12.57 -7.08 -20.10
N GLY A 142 -13.12 -8.31 -19.99
CA GLY A 142 -13.52 -9.14 -21.12
C GLY A 142 -12.43 -10.05 -21.69
N VAL A 143 -11.35 -10.29 -20.95
CA VAL A 143 -10.33 -11.30 -21.26
C VAL A 143 -10.77 -12.63 -20.66
N GLU A 144 -10.63 -13.73 -21.39
CA GLU A 144 -11.03 -15.05 -20.92
C GLU A 144 -9.86 -15.82 -20.30
N ARG A 145 -10.16 -16.83 -19.47
CA ARG A 145 -9.13 -17.64 -18.80
C ARG A 145 -8.27 -18.40 -19.79
N GLU A 146 -8.85 -18.79 -20.91
CA GLU A 146 -8.19 -19.53 -21.99
C GLU A 146 -7.34 -18.62 -22.89
N ASP A 147 -7.32 -17.30 -22.64
CA ASP A 147 -6.51 -16.34 -23.40
C ASP A 147 -5.03 -16.37 -23.03
N GLY A 148 -4.68 -16.91 -21.86
CA GLY A 148 -3.32 -16.92 -21.38
C GLY A 148 -3.15 -17.58 -20.02
N THR A 149 -1.95 -17.44 -19.45
CA THR A 149 -1.61 -18.03 -18.14
C THR A 149 -0.94 -17.01 -17.22
N ILE A 150 -1.28 -17.08 -15.92
CA ILE A 150 -0.62 -16.25 -14.90
C ILE A 150 0.70 -16.90 -14.47
N LYS A 151 1.80 -16.15 -14.59
CA LYS A 151 3.13 -16.55 -14.15
C LYS A 151 3.68 -15.58 -13.12
N PHE A 152 4.28 -16.14 -12.07
CA PHE A 152 4.95 -15.38 -11.02
C PHE A 152 6.46 -15.46 -11.19
N GLY A 153 7.15 -14.39 -10.83
CA GLY A 153 8.60 -14.33 -10.79
C GLY A 153 9.12 -13.39 -9.69
N ILE A 154 10.38 -13.56 -9.34
CA ILE A 154 11.13 -12.58 -8.54
C ILE A 154 11.94 -11.74 -9.52
N GLU A 155 11.74 -10.43 -9.47
CA GLU A 155 12.39 -9.45 -10.34
C GLU A 155 13.29 -8.51 -9.55
N ASP A 156 14.27 -7.94 -10.25
CA ASP A 156 14.97 -6.74 -9.82
C ASP A 156 14.37 -5.55 -10.57
N ASP A 157 14.08 -4.46 -9.87
CA ASP A 157 13.51 -3.25 -10.49
C ASP A 157 14.58 -2.25 -10.97
N GLY A 158 15.87 -2.59 -10.82
CA GLY A 158 16.98 -1.70 -11.14
C GLY A 158 17.47 -0.85 -9.97
N GLN A 159 16.74 -0.81 -8.85
CA GLN A 159 17.12 -0.16 -7.59
C GLN A 159 17.71 -1.14 -6.57
N LYS A 160 18.04 -2.38 -6.98
CA LYS A 160 18.50 -3.48 -6.11
C LYS A 160 17.44 -3.95 -5.11
N ILE A 161 16.19 -3.50 -5.27
CA ILE A 161 15.05 -3.98 -4.47
C ILE A 161 14.37 -5.06 -5.29
N LYS A 162 14.19 -6.21 -4.66
CA LYS A 162 13.49 -7.35 -5.23
C LYS A 162 12.00 -7.20 -5.04
N ARG A 163 11.26 -7.58 -6.07
CA ARG A 163 9.81 -7.69 -6.01
C ARG A 163 9.33 -9.03 -6.54
N ILE A 164 8.22 -9.47 -5.99
CA ILE A 164 7.46 -10.59 -6.55
C ILE A 164 6.46 -9.98 -7.52
N ALA A 165 6.49 -10.40 -8.77
CA ALA A 165 5.61 -9.89 -9.82
C ALA A 165 4.78 -11.02 -10.44
N ALA A 166 3.56 -10.68 -10.85
CA ALA A 166 2.65 -11.57 -11.56
C ALA A 166 2.32 -10.99 -12.93
N TYR A 167 2.43 -11.81 -13.96
CA TYR A 167 2.09 -11.45 -15.33
C TYR A 167 1.08 -12.42 -15.90
N PHE A 168 0.12 -11.90 -16.65
CA PHE A 168 -0.67 -12.69 -17.58
C PHE A 168 0.08 -12.73 -18.91
N GLU A 169 0.50 -13.92 -19.32
CA GLU A 169 1.16 -14.15 -20.61
C GLU A 169 0.14 -14.68 -21.61
N LEU A 170 -0.04 -13.96 -22.71
CA LEU A 170 -1.05 -14.28 -23.71
C LEU A 170 -0.61 -15.47 -24.56
N GLU A 171 -1.54 -16.42 -24.74
CA GLU A 171 -1.34 -17.59 -25.61
C GLU A 171 -1.95 -17.35 -27.00
N LYS A 172 -2.90 -16.41 -27.12
CA LYS A 172 -3.51 -15.97 -28.39
C LYS A 172 -3.70 -14.46 -28.42
N ASP A 173 -3.96 -13.94 -29.62
CA ASP A 173 -4.32 -12.54 -29.81
C ASP A 173 -5.66 -12.23 -29.11
N VAL A 174 -5.69 -11.12 -28.38
CA VAL A 174 -6.87 -10.64 -27.64
C VAL A 174 -7.19 -9.23 -28.11
N LYS A 175 -8.48 -8.96 -28.31
CA LYS A 175 -8.99 -7.61 -28.53
C LYS A 175 -10.09 -7.35 -27.52
N LEU A 176 -9.92 -6.31 -26.73
CA LEU A 176 -10.91 -5.90 -25.74
C LEU A 176 -11.19 -4.41 -25.87
N LYS A 177 -12.38 -4.01 -25.45
CA LYS A 177 -12.79 -2.62 -25.40
C LYS A 177 -12.90 -2.22 -23.93
N LEU A 178 -12.04 -1.31 -23.49
CA LEU A 178 -12.07 -0.73 -22.16
C LEU A 178 -12.58 0.71 -22.30
N GLU A 179 -13.79 0.98 -21.81
CA GLU A 179 -14.48 2.25 -22.02
C GLU A 179 -14.54 2.63 -23.52
N ASP A 180 -13.89 3.71 -23.94
CA ASP A 180 -13.83 4.16 -25.33
C ASP A 180 -12.54 3.73 -26.07
N GLU A 181 -11.65 3.00 -25.39
CA GLU A 181 -10.39 2.54 -25.94
C GLU A 181 -10.46 1.09 -26.43
N LEU A 182 -9.96 0.88 -27.65
CA LEU A 182 -9.72 -0.47 -28.18
C LEU A 182 -8.28 -0.87 -27.87
N ILE A 183 -8.13 -1.92 -27.08
CA ILE A 183 -6.83 -2.48 -26.72
C ILE A 183 -6.65 -3.77 -27.50
N GLU A 184 -5.52 -3.87 -28.20
CA GLU A 184 -5.12 -5.09 -28.93
C GLU A 184 -3.83 -5.63 -28.33
N TRP A 185 -3.88 -6.88 -27.86
CA TRP A 185 -2.70 -7.61 -27.42
C TRP A 185 -2.46 -8.82 -28.31
N LYS A 186 -1.19 -9.18 -28.45
CA LYS A 186 -0.71 -10.28 -29.28
C LYS A 186 -0.33 -11.49 -28.44
N SER A 187 -0.41 -12.67 -29.06
CA SER A 187 0.18 -13.87 -28.49
C SER A 187 1.65 -13.60 -28.11
N GLY A 188 2.02 -13.94 -26.87
CA GLY A 188 3.33 -13.69 -26.28
C GLY A 188 3.48 -12.36 -25.53
N ASP A 189 2.52 -11.43 -25.65
CA ASP A 189 2.52 -10.21 -24.85
C ASP A 189 2.34 -10.55 -23.36
N LYS A 190 2.91 -9.69 -22.50
CA LYS A 190 2.84 -9.84 -21.05
C LYS A 190 2.16 -8.64 -20.42
N VAL A 191 1.10 -8.90 -19.67
CA VAL A 191 0.38 -7.88 -18.91
C VAL A 191 0.71 -8.07 -17.44
N ARG A 192 1.36 -7.08 -16.81
CA ARG A 192 1.65 -7.14 -15.37
C ARG A 192 0.37 -6.90 -14.58
N LEU A 193 -0.04 -7.89 -13.79
CA LEU A 193 -1.24 -7.79 -12.96
C LEU A 193 -0.94 -7.23 -11.58
N PHE A 194 0.26 -7.50 -11.07
CA PHE A 194 0.63 -7.20 -9.71
C PHE A 194 2.15 -7.19 -9.54
N PHE A 195 2.63 -6.40 -8.58
CA PHE A 195 3.94 -6.61 -7.98
C PHE A 195 3.90 -6.27 -6.50
N SER A 196 4.82 -6.85 -5.75
CA SER A 196 5.07 -6.52 -4.34
C SER A 196 6.56 -6.52 -4.05
N TYR A 197 7.10 -5.34 -3.73
CA TYR A 197 8.44 -5.18 -3.22
C TYR A 197 8.61 -5.86 -1.87
N ARG A 198 9.80 -6.41 -1.66
CA ARG A 198 10.21 -7.01 -0.39
C ARG A 198 11.48 -6.34 0.08
N TYR A 199 11.44 -5.78 1.29
CA TYR A 199 12.50 -4.95 1.83
C TYR A 199 13.27 -5.67 2.94
N THR A 200 14.43 -5.14 3.30
CA THR A 200 14.99 -5.36 4.64
C THR A 200 14.74 -4.11 5.48
N SER A 201 14.77 -4.23 6.81
CA SER A 201 14.64 -3.05 7.68
C SER A 201 15.74 -2.01 7.46
N ALA A 202 16.93 -2.43 7.03
CA ALA A 202 18.00 -1.51 6.66
C ALA A 202 17.64 -0.71 5.40
N MET A 203 17.09 -1.38 4.38
CA MET A 203 16.63 -0.71 3.16
C MET A 203 15.51 0.29 3.45
N ILE A 204 14.54 -0.06 4.30
CA ILE A 204 13.46 0.88 4.68
C ILE A 204 14.02 2.14 5.33
N GLN A 205 14.95 2.00 6.28
CA GLN A 205 15.59 3.15 6.93
C GLN A 205 16.36 4.02 5.93
N GLU A 206 17.12 3.41 5.02
CA GLU A 206 17.87 4.12 3.98
C GLU A 206 16.94 4.89 3.04
N ILE A 207 15.91 4.21 2.54
CA ILE A 207 14.94 4.78 1.60
C ILE A 207 14.17 5.92 2.26
N LEU A 208 13.60 5.74 3.46
CA LEU A 208 12.87 6.80 4.16
C LEU A 208 13.75 8.03 4.44
N SER A 209 14.99 7.80 4.87
CA SER A 209 15.97 8.86 5.12
C SER A 209 16.25 9.70 3.86
N ALA A 210 16.34 9.05 2.69
CA ALA A 210 16.53 9.74 1.41
C ALA A 210 15.38 10.71 1.06
N TYR A 211 14.18 10.50 1.60
CA TYR A 211 13.01 11.37 1.43
C TYR A 211 12.75 12.28 2.64
N GLY A 212 13.74 12.45 3.52
CA GLY A 212 13.63 13.35 4.68
C GLY A 212 12.74 12.82 5.80
N ILE A 213 12.54 11.50 5.86
CA ILE A 213 11.73 10.84 6.88
C ILE A 213 12.66 10.05 7.80
N ASN A 214 12.74 10.46 9.06
CA ASN A 214 13.54 9.77 10.07
C ASN A 214 12.76 8.63 10.72
N VAL A 215 13.43 7.51 10.98
CA VAL A 215 12.87 6.39 11.75
C VAL A 215 13.22 6.57 13.22
N LEU A 216 12.22 6.77 14.07
CA LEU A 216 12.37 6.95 15.52
C LEU A 216 12.45 5.60 16.26
N ALA A 217 11.65 4.64 15.82
CA ALA A 217 11.60 3.28 16.37
C ALA A 217 11.03 2.31 15.32
N TYR A 218 11.30 1.01 15.46
CA TYR A 218 10.68 -0.01 14.62
C TYR A 218 10.52 -1.34 15.36
N TRP A 219 9.59 -2.15 14.86
CA TRP A 219 9.25 -3.46 15.38
C TRP A 219 9.03 -4.44 14.23
N GLU A 220 9.67 -5.60 14.29
CA GLU A 220 9.48 -6.67 13.33
C GLU A 220 8.62 -7.78 13.93
N ALA A 221 7.79 -8.39 13.09
CA ALA A 221 7.09 -9.60 13.47
C ALA A 221 8.08 -10.75 13.75
N ALA A 222 7.70 -11.72 14.57
CA ALA A 222 8.57 -12.83 14.95
C ALA A 222 9.06 -13.67 13.74
N ASN A 223 8.29 -13.71 12.66
CA ASN A 223 8.66 -14.38 11.40
C ASN A 223 9.53 -13.50 10.48
N GLN A 224 9.74 -12.22 10.82
CA GLN A 224 10.50 -11.21 10.07
C GLN A 224 9.91 -10.89 8.69
N GLU A 225 8.62 -11.13 8.47
CA GLU A 225 7.98 -10.91 7.16
C GLU A 225 7.26 -9.55 7.06
N GLU A 226 7.10 -8.87 8.19
CA GLU A 226 6.48 -7.55 8.30
C GLU A 226 7.26 -6.72 9.34
N GLY A 227 7.48 -5.44 9.02
CA GLY A 227 8.02 -4.45 9.93
C GLY A 227 7.08 -3.26 10.06
N ILE A 228 6.99 -2.68 11.25
CA ILE A 228 6.31 -1.40 11.52
C ILE A 228 7.35 -0.40 12.00
N TYR A 229 7.32 0.80 11.45
CA TYR A 229 8.28 1.87 11.70
C TYR A 229 7.51 3.11 12.17
N LEU A 230 7.91 3.65 13.32
CA LEU A 230 7.48 4.96 13.78
C LEU A 230 8.45 5.99 13.21
N CYS A 231 7.91 6.93 12.46
CA CYS A 231 8.65 7.87 11.66
C CYS A 231 8.19 9.30 11.89
N GLN A 232 9.06 10.25 11.57
CA GLN A 232 8.80 11.68 11.64
C GLN A 232 9.61 12.40 10.56
N LYS A 233 9.09 13.51 10.04
CA LYS A 233 9.82 14.33 9.07
C LYS A 233 10.98 15.09 9.74
N LEU A 234 12.09 15.20 9.02
CA LEU A 234 13.28 15.96 9.44
C LEU A 234 13.05 17.48 9.42
#